data_AF-A0AAC8Y0Y5-F1
#
_entry.id   AF-A0AAC8Y0Y5-F1
#
_cell.length_a   1.000
_cell.length_b   1.000
_cell.length_c   1.000
_cell.angle_alpha   90.00
_cell.angle_beta   90.00
_cell.angle_gamma   90.00
#
_symmetry.space_group_name_H-M   'P 1'
#
loop_
_entity.id
_entity.type
_entity.pdbx_description
1 polymer ?
#
loop_
_entity_poly.entity_id
_entity_poly.type
_entity_poly.pdbx_seq_one_letter_code
_entity_poly.pdbx_strand_id
1 'polypeptide(L)'
;MTFLSSLLNHIVRLDRFESSSRLDTDESQKKPTANPINPDIHKKSSYGGVTLWDKTTLKPIARLWGNSGRTTGKISPDGKWVVTGSDNRGNFMWSIQNPNLRLGIARINDGIYDNKIKGYDKSKLLPVPEKFQEIQAAGLFNVLAVAFLTDKNFILFDRNAKDRIHPIYTTGDPWIQGYVDLGKRKSISQSNLSIGSSPKAHILVISQGSGIAVYRYHPETKKLEKIWVAD
;
A
#
# COMPACT_ATOMS: atom_id res chain seq x y z
N MET A 1 19.13 -1.26 28.05
CA MET A 1 18.40 -0.34 27.15
C MET A 1 17.10 -1.01 26.77
N THR A 2 16.00 -0.60 27.38
CA THR A 2 14.68 -1.23 27.22
C THR A 2 14.03 -0.72 25.94
N PHE A 3 13.88 -1.58 24.92
CA PHE A 3 13.11 -1.24 23.74
C PHE A 3 11.61 -1.28 24.09
N LEU A 4 10.99 -0.12 24.29
CA LEU A 4 9.54 0.01 24.20
C LEU A 4 9.13 -0.23 22.74
N SER A 5 8.87 -1.49 22.39
CA SER A 5 8.18 -1.81 21.14
C SER A 5 6.81 -1.13 21.18
N SER A 6 6.54 -0.20 20.26
CA SER A 6 5.23 0.42 20.17
C SER A 6 4.17 -0.69 20.01
N LEU A 7 3.33 -0.84 21.02
CA LEU A 7 2.24 -1.81 21.10
C LEU A 7 1.18 -1.48 20.05
N LEU A 8 1.42 -1.88 18.81
CA LEU A 8 0.35 -2.06 17.86
C LEU A 8 -0.39 -3.34 18.25
N ASN A 9 -1.56 -3.19 18.87
CA ASN A 9 -2.46 -4.30 19.22
C ASN A 9 -3.14 -4.91 17.99
N HIS A 10 -2.68 -4.58 16.78
CA HIS A 10 -3.31 -4.98 15.53
C HIS A 10 -2.29 -5.63 14.60
N ILE A 11 -2.74 -6.62 13.83
CA ILE A 11 -2.01 -7.18 12.68
C ILE A 11 -2.90 -7.08 11.45
N VAL A 12 -2.30 -6.83 10.28
CA VAL A 12 -2.97 -7.04 8.99
C VAL A 12 -2.49 -8.35 8.40
N ARG A 13 -3.44 -9.24 8.11
CA ARG A 13 -3.19 -10.51 7.41
C ARG A 13 -3.64 -10.38 5.96
N LEU A 14 -2.78 -10.82 5.06
CA LEU A 14 -3.14 -11.02 3.66
C LEU A 14 -3.87 -12.35 3.55
N ASP A 15 -5.07 -12.31 2.99
CA ASP A 15 -5.90 -13.49 2.90
C ASP A 15 -6.01 -13.97 1.45
N ARG A 16 -5.96 -15.29 1.30
CA ARG A 16 -6.47 -15.97 0.12
C ARG A 16 -7.89 -16.39 0.45
N PHE A 17 -8.87 -15.72 -0.13
CA PHE A 17 -10.27 -16.07 0.07
C PHE A 17 -10.71 -17.01 -1.04
N GLU A 18 -10.51 -18.31 -0.87
CA GLU A 18 -10.89 -19.28 -1.90
C GLU A 18 -12.36 -19.13 -2.29
N SER A 19 -12.62 -19.07 -3.60
CA SER A 19 -13.96 -19.20 -4.13
C SER A 19 -14.42 -20.62 -3.85
N SER A 20 -15.54 -20.74 -3.14
CA SER A 20 -16.25 -21.99 -2.86
C SER A 20 -16.28 -22.94 -4.08
N SER A 21 -15.36 -23.90 -4.12
CA SER A 21 -15.53 -25.17 -4.85
C SER A 21 -14.60 -26.31 -4.39
N ARG A 22 -13.68 -26.09 -3.43
CA ARG A 22 -12.94 -27.19 -2.79
C ARG A 22 -12.90 -27.00 -1.27
N LEU A 23 -13.65 -27.85 -0.59
CA LEU A 23 -13.60 -28.02 0.86
C LEU A 23 -12.35 -28.83 1.17
N ASP A 24 -11.30 -28.17 1.65
CA ASP A 24 -10.47 -28.71 2.72
C ASP A 24 -10.57 -27.69 3.86
N THR A 25 -11.53 -27.94 4.74
CA THR A 25 -11.78 -27.13 5.92
C THR A 25 -10.75 -27.51 6.98
N ASP A 26 -9.68 -26.73 7.07
CA ASP A 26 -8.97 -26.58 8.34
C ASP A 26 -9.94 -25.92 9.35
N GLU A 27 -10.54 -26.76 10.21
CA GLU A 27 -11.52 -26.37 11.23
C GLU A 27 -10.97 -25.38 12.27
N SER A 28 -9.65 -25.09 12.26
CA SER A 28 -9.04 -24.11 13.16
C SER A 28 -9.37 -22.65 12.79
N GLN A 29 -9.81 -22.37 11.57
CA GLN A 29 -10.26 -21.04 11.17
C GLN A 29 -11.78 -20.94 11.25
N LYS A 30 -12.32 -20.71 12.45
CA LYS A 30 -13.72 -20.25 12.63
C LYS A 30 -13.96 -19.04 11.73
N LYS A 31 -14.59 -19.26 10.58
CA LYS A 31 -14.99 -18.20 9.66
C LYS A 31 -15.95 -17.28 10.43
N PRO A 32 -15.63 -15.98 10.64
CA PRO A 32 -16.62 -15.05 11.15
C PRO A 32 -17.83 -15.07 10.20
N THR A 33 -19.01 -15.28 10.79
CA THR A 33 -20.29 -15.55 10.12
C THR A 33 -20.82 -14.38 9.29
N ALA A 34 -20.28 -13.17 9.50
CA ALA A 34 -20.45 -12.01 8.63
C ALA A 34 -19.29 -11.04 8.83
N ASN A 35 -18.92 -10.28 7.79
CA ASN A 35 -17.98 -9.17 7.93
C ASN A 35 -18.76 -7.90 8.32
N PRO A 36 -18.68 -7.41 9.57
CA PRO A 36 -19.57 -6.34 10.04
C PRO A 36 -19.21 -4.95 9.48
N ILE A 37 -18.10 -4.83 8.77
CA ILE A 37 -17.50 -3.53 8.40
C ILE A 37 -17.53 -3.28 6.88
N ASN A 38 -17.48 -4.33 6.06
CA ASN A 38 -17.45 -4.18 4.61
C ASN A 38 -18.23 -5.33 3.96
N PRO A 39 -19.49 -5.12 3.54
CA PRO A 39 -20.30 -6.19 3.00
C PRO A 39 -19.62 -6.87 1.80
N ASP A 40 -19.90 -8.14 1.58
CA ASP A 40 -19.28 -8.93 0.51
C ASP A 40 -19.55 -8.38 -0.91
N ILE A 41 -20.46 -7.41 -1.07
CA ILE A 41 -20.65 -6.66 -2.33
C ILE A 41 -19.38 -5.97 -2.83
N HIS A 42 -18.44 -5.66 -1.93
CA HIS A 42 -17.15 -5.08 -2.28
C HIS A 42 -16.09 -6.13 -2.62
N LYS A 43 -16.39 -7.42 -2.46
CA LYS A 43 -15.51 -8.52 -2.87
C LYS A 43 -15.46 -8.58 -4.40
N LYS A 44 -14.30 -8.25 -4.98
CA LYS A 44 -14.09 -8.29 -6.44
C LYS A 44 -13.43 -9.58 -6.91
N SER A 45 -12.71 -10.27 -6.03
CA SER A 45 -12.06 -11.56 -6.33
C SER A 45 -11.69 -12.29 -5.04
N SER A 46 -11.22 -13.54 -5.16
CA SER A 46 -10.62 -14.32 -4.08
C SER A 46 -9.34 -13.71 -3.50
N TYR A 47 -8.74 -12.72 -4.16
CA TYR A 47 -7.49 -12.08 -3.74
C TYR A 47 -7.68 -10.61 -3.29
N GLY A 48 -8.91 -10.09 -3.34
CA GLY A 48 -9.21 -8.66 -3.35
C GLY A 48 -9.36 -7.96 -1.99
N GLY A 49 -8.70 -8.42 -0.93
CA GLY A 49 -8.79 -7.79 0.38
C GLY A 49 -7.76 -8.25 1.40
N VAL A 50 -7.79 -7.61 2.56
CA VAL A 50 -6.98 -7.96 3.74
C VAL A 50 -7.89 -8.09 4.96
N THR A 51 -7.48 -8.85 5.98
CA THR A 51 -8.18 -8.85 7.27
C THR A 51 -7.34 -8.14 8.33
N LEU A 52 -7.99 -7.25 9.06
CA LEU A 52 -7.47 -6.63 10.28
C LEU A 52 -7.77 -7.55 11.46
N TRP A 53 -6.76 -7.87 12.24
CA TRP A 53 -6.82 -8.75 13.40
C TRP A 53 -6.45 -8.01 14.67
N ASP A 54 -7.15 -8.34 15.75
CA ASP A 54 -6.72 -8.00 17.10
C ASP A 54 -5.65 -8.99 17.54
N LYS A 55 -4.51 -8.46 17.97
CA LYS A 55 -3.30 -9.21 18.28
C LYS A 55 -3.34 -9.83 19.69
N THR A 56 -4.19 -9.31 20.56
CA THR A 56 -4.34 -9.76 21.95
C THR A 56 -5.35 -10.91 22.04
N THR A 57 -6.51 -10.73 21.42
CA THR A 57 -7.61 -11.69 21.40
C THR A 57 -7.47 -12.72 20.28
N LEU A 58 -6.59 -12.47 19.30
CA LEU A 58 -6.38 -13.28 18.10
C LEU A 58 -7.65 -13.48 17.28
N LYS A 59 -8.52 -12.46 17.25
CA LYS A 59 -9.79 -12.47 16.52
C LYS A 59 -9.78 -11.46 15.37
N PRO A 60 -10.47 -11.74 14.26
CA PRO A 60 -10.61 -10.79 13.17
C PRO A 60 -11.50 -9.62 13.62
N ILE A 61 -11.04 -8.40 13.39
CA ILE A 61 -11.77 -7.14 13.62
C ILE A 61 -12.62 -6.82 12.39
N ALA A 62 -12.03 -6.90 11.20
CA ALA A 62 -12.65 -6.48 9.95
C ALA A 62 -12.04 -7.17 8.75
N ARG A 63 -12.85 -7.54 7.75
CA ARG A 63 -12.32 -7.80 6.40
C ARG A 63 -12.44 -6.53 5.56
N LEU A 64 -11.34 -6.14 4.94
CA LEU A 64 -11.19 -4.89 4.20
C LEU A 64 -11.17 -5.22 2.70
N TRP A 65 -12.36 -5.32 2.11
CA TRP A 65 -12.57 -5.61 0.70
C TRP A 65 -12.46 -4.39 -0.21
N GLY A 66 -12.11 -4.64 -1.47
CA GLY A 66 -12.26 -3.65 -2.52
C GLY A 66 -11.18 -3.68 -3.58
N ASN A 67 -10.02 -4.24 -3.24
CA ASN A 67 -8.93 -4.48 -4.18
C ASN A 67 -9.34 -5.55 -5.19
N SER A 68 -8.64 -5.62 -6.31
CA SER A 68 -8.93 -6.53 -7.42
C SER A 68 -7.64 -7.25 -7.81
N GLY A 69 -7.51 -8.52 -7.44
CA GLY A 69 -6.30 -9.31 -7.61
C GLY A 69 -5.42 -9.35 -6.37
N ARG A 70 -4.17 -9.79 -6.49
CA ARG A 70 -3.25 -9.96 -5.34
C ARG A 70 -3.10 -8.64 -4.61
N THR A 71 -3.33 -8.70 -3.30
CA THR A 71 -3.32 -7.54 -2.43
C THR A 71 -2.07 -7.55 -1.55
N THR A 72 -1.45 -6.40 -1.39
CA THR A 72 -0.43 -6.10 -0.38
C THR A 72 -1.00 -5.11 0.62
N GLY A 73 -0.54 -5.11 1.87
CA GLY A 73 -1.07 -4.23 2.89
C GLY A 73 -0.15 -4.08 4.09
N LYS A 74 -0.21 -2.90 4.72
CA LYS A 74 0.52 -2.57 5.95
C LYS A 74 -0.30 -1.68 6.87
N ILE A 75 -0.07 -1.81 8.16
CA ILE A 75 -0.52 -0.83 9.16
C ILE A 75 0.47 0.34 9.13
N SER A 76 -0.05 1.56 9.20
CA SER A 76 0.76 2.77 9.35
C SER A 76 1.57 2.71 10.65
N PRO A 77 2.80 3.26 10.69
CA PRO A 77 3.60 3.20 11.90
C PRO A 77 2.94 3.86 13.12
N ASP A 78 2.05 4.85 12.91
CA ASP A 78 1.23 5.45 13.96
C ASP A 78 0.02 4.59 14.41
N GLY A 79 -0.23 3.46 13.76
CA GLY A 79 -1.29 2.51 14.10
C GLY A 79 -2.70 2.94 13.77
N LYS A 80 -2.87 4.02 13.00
CA LYS A 80 -4.19 4.61 12.75
C LYS A 80 -4.82 4.15 11.44
N TRP A 81 -4.03 3.65 10.50
CA TRP A 81 -4.50 3.30 9.16
C TRP A 81 -3.99 1.95 8.69
N VAL A 82 -4.83 1.22 7.96
CA VAL A 82 -4.39 0.14 7.08
C VAL A 82 -4.31 0.72 5.67
N VAL A 83 -3.18 0.54 4.99
CA VAL A 83 -3.00 0.92 3.58
C VAL A 83 -2.81 -0.34 2.76
N THR A 84 -3.49 -0.45 1.62
CA THR A 84 -3.35 -1.58 0.70
C THR A 84 -3.06 -1.13 -0.72
N GLY A 85 -2.35 -2.00 -1.45
CA GLY A 85 -2.15 -1.93 -2.89
C GLY A 85 -2.60 -3.21 -3.57
N SER A 86 -2.93 -3.13 -4.86
CA SER A 86 -3.38 -4.28 -5.64
C SER A 86 -2.55 -4.48 -6.92
N ASP A 87 -2.47 -5.73 -7.38
CA ASP A 87 -1.87 -6.07 -8.67
C ASP A 87 -2.78 -5.85 -9.90
N ASN A 88 -4.01 -5.34 -9.71
CA ASN A 88 -4.82 -4.78 -10.81
C ASN A 88 -5.41 -3.41 -10.45
N ARG A 89 -6.53 -3.37 -9.74
CA ARG A 89 -7.28 -2.12 -9.48
C ARG A 89 -7.72 -2.05 -8.04
N GLY A 90 -7.84 -0.83 -7.55
CA GLY A 90 -8.32 -0.57 -6.20
C GLY A 90 -7.17 -0.57 -5.21
N ASN A 91 -6.67 0.62 -4.91
CA ASN A 91 -5.75 0.87 -3.82
C ASN A 91 -6.53 1.70 -2.79
N PHE A 92 -6.44 1.32 -1.53
CA PHE A 92 -7.32 1.87 -0.51
C PHE A 92 -6.57 2.05 0.81
N MET A 93 -7.15 2.88 1.67
CA MET A 93 -6.79 2.91 3.07
C MET A 93 -8.05 2.92 3.95
N TRP A 94 -7.93 2.36 5.15
CA TRP A 94 -9.00 2.29 6.14
C TRP A 94 -8.51 2.80 7.47
N SER A 95 -9.35 3.56 8.17
CA SER A 95 -9.07 3.91 9.56
C SER A 95 -9.18 2.67 10.44
N ILE A 96 -8.21 2.46 11.33
CA ILE A 96 -8.25 1.36 12.30
C ILE A 96 -9.30 1.66 13.40
N GLN A 97 -9.47 2.93 13.77
CA GLN A 97 -10.46 3.34 14.78
C GLN A 97 -11.90 3.28 14.25
N ASN A 98 -12.07 3.52 12.94
CA ASN A 98 -13.36 3.37 12.27
C ASN A 98 -13.16 2.66 10.92
N PRO A 99 -13.14 1.32 10.90
CA PRO A 99 -12.85 0.58 9.67
C PRO A 99 -13.92 0.70 8.57
N ASN A 100 -15.07 1.32 8.84
CA ASN A 100 -16.03 1.72 7.80
C ASN A 100 -15.53 2.92 6.99
N LEU A 101 -14.63 3.75 7.56
CA LEU A 101 -13.98 4.84 6.85
C LEU A 101 -12.94 4.28 5.89
N ARG A 102 -13.37 4.06 4.65
CA ARG A 102 -12.57 3.60 3.52
C ARG A 102 -12.33 4.75 2.54
N LEU A 103 -11.07 4.95 2.17
CA LEU A 103 -10.67 5.95 1.19
C LEU A 103 -9.98 5.27 0.01
N GLY A 104 -10.42 5.59 -1.22
CA GLY A 104 -9.72 5.20 -2.44
C GLY A 104 -8.52 6.11 -2.67
N ILE A 105 -7.36 5.53 -2.99
CA ILE A 105 -6.11 6.29 -3.20
C ILE A 105 -6.08 6.82 -4.64
N ALA A 106 -5.81 8.12 -4.79
CA ALA A 106 -5.80 8.81 -6.08
C ALA A 106 -4.69 8.27 -6.98
N ARG A 107 -4.99 8.03 -8.26
CA ARG A 107 -4.01 7.62 -9.27
C ARG A 107 -3.53 8.84 -10.06
N ILE A 108 -2.30 8.78 -10.57
CA ILE A 108 -1.75 9.84 -11.44
C ILE A 108 -2.66 10.01 -12.65
N ASN A 109 -2.97 11.25 -13.03
CA ASN A 109 -3.84 11.67 -14.15
C ASN A 109 -5.32 11.24 -14.08
N ASP A 110 -5.61 10.17 -13.34
CA ASP A 110 -6.95 9.60 -13.24
C ASP A 110 -7.71 10.09 -12.01
N GLY A 111 -7.05 10.31 -10.87
CA GLY A 111 -7.72 10.71 -9.64
C GLY A 111 -8.34 9.53 -8.90
N ILE A 112 -9.46 9.78 -8.21
CA ILE A 112 -10.15 8.79 -7.37
C ILE A 112 -11.45 8.37 -8.05
N TYR A 113 -11.69 7.07 -8.18
CA TYR A 113 -12.97 6.59 -8.70
C TYR A 113 -14.08 6.84 -7.66
N ASP A 114 -15.13 7.53 -8.06
CA ASP A 114 -16.31 7.80 -7.25
C ASP A 114 -17.55 7.13 -7.88
N ASN A 115 -18.12 6.19 -7.14
CA ASN A 115 -19.32 5.46 -7.54
C ASN A 115 -20.55 6.37 -7.69
N LYS A 116 -20.63 7.48 -6.94
CA LYS A 116 -21.79 8.39 -6.98
C LYS A 116 -21.91 9.07 -8.33
N ILE A 117 -20.77 9.53 -8.87
CA ILE A 117 -20.69 10.17 -10.19
C ILE A 117 -20.36 9.18 -11.31
N LYS A 118 -20.18 7.88 -10.99
CA LYS A 118 -19.75 6.81 -11.91
C LYS A 118 -18.53 7.20 -12.75
N GLY A 119 -17.58 7.90 -12.13
CA GLY A 119 -16.48 8.54 -12.82
C GLY A 119 -15.28 8.73 -11.91
N TYR A 120 -14.32 9.51 -12.37
CA TYR A 120 -13.16 9.85 -11.56
C TYR A 120 -13.24 11.30 -11.09
N ASP A 121 -13.18 11.48 -9.77
CA ASP A 121 -12.91 12.77 -9.18
C ASP A 121 -11.45 13.14 -9.43
N LYS A 122 -11.24 14.27 -10.10
CA LYS A 122 -9.94 14.84 -10.44
C LYS A 122 -9.70 16.19 -9.76
N SER A 123 -10.62 16.63 -8.91
CA SER A 123 -10.68 18.00 -8.37
C SER A 123 -9.44 18.43 -7.60
N LYS A 124 -8.71 17.48 -7.00
CA LYS A 124 -7.48 17.72 -6.23
C LYS A 124 -6.28 16.98 -6.78
N LEU A 125 -6.27 16.66 -8.08
CA LEU A 125 -5.10 16.07 -8.71
C LEU A 125 -3.91 17.04 -8.66
N LEU A 126 -2.81 16.56 -8.10
CA LEU A 126 -1.53 17.24 -8.19
C LEU A 126 -0.87 16.87 -9.53
N PRO A 127 -0.62 17.80 -10.45
CA PRO A 127 0.05 17.48 -11.71
C PRO A 127 1.47 16.97 -11.49
N VAL A 128 1.93 16.09 -12.37
CA VAL A 128 3.32 15.63 -12.37
C VAL A 128 4.24 16.81 -12.71
N PRO A 129 5.25 17.14 -11.88
CA PRO A 129 6.20 18.21 -12.15
C PRO A 129 6.87 18.07 -13.53
N GLU A 130 7.12 19.18 -14.22
CA GLU A 130 7.70 19.21 -15.58
C GLU A 130 8.99 18.39 -15.71
N LYS A 131 9.87 18.50 -14.72
CA LYS A 131 11.12 17.71 -14.62
C LYS A 131 10.93 16.18 -14.68
N PHE A 132 9.70 15.70 -14.54
CA PHE A 132 9.33 14.28 -14.56
C PHE A 132 8.53 13.87 -15.81
N GLN A 133 8.23 14.78 -16.75
CA GLN A 133 7.38 14.47 -17.92
C GLN A 133 7.93 13.34 -18.79
N GLU A 134 9.24 13.31 -19.01
CA GLU A 134 9.93 12.27 -19.80
C GLU A 134 10.30 11.02 -18.98
N ILE A 135 9.81 10.91 -17.75
CA ILE A 135 10.15 9.82 -16.84
C ILE A 135 8.90 9.04 -16.51
N GLN A 136 8.94 7.74 -16.79
CA GLN A 136 7.83 6.85 -16.55
C GLN A 136 7.37 6.89 -15.08
N ALA A 137 6.10 7.24 -14.88
CA ALA A 137 5.46 7.27 -13.58
C ALA A 137 4.68 5.99 -13.31
N ALA A 138 4.55 5.64 -12.02
CA ALA A 138 3.81 4.47 -11.57
C ALA A 138 2.32 4.61 -11.90
N GLY A 139 1.79 3.61 -12.61
CA GLY A 139 0.36 3.56 -12.95
C GLY A 139 -0.52 3.15 -11.76
N LEU A 140 0.08 2.57 -10.71
CA LEU A 140 -0.57 2.04 -9.52
C LEU A 140 -1.60 0.94 -9.84
N PHE A 141 -1.32 0.20 -10.91
CA PHE A 141 -2.09 -0.97 -11.31
C PHE A 141 -1.42 -2.28 -10.93
N ASN A 142 -0.12 -2.28 -10.62
CA ASN A 142 0.61 -3.50 -10.26
C ASN A 142 1.44 -3.27 -9.00
N VAL A 143 0.75 -2.88 -7.93
CA VAL A 143 1.40 -2.52 -6.67
C VAL A 143 1.97 -3.77 -6.01
N LEU A 144 3.28 -3.79 -5.85
CA LEU A 144 4.03 -4.85 -5.17
C LEU A 144 3.99 -4.69 -3.66
N ALA A 145 4.18 -3.47 -3.16
CA ALA A 145 4.32 -3.23 -1.73
C ALA A 145 3.89 -1.82 -1.31
N VAL A 146 3.48 -1.71 -0.05
CA VAL A 146 3.37 -0.43 0.65
C VAL A 146 4.70 -0.16 1.37
N ALA A 147 5.26 1.04 1.20
CA ALA A 147 6.46 1.47 1.93
C ALA A 147 6.21 2.81 2.62
N PHE A 148 6.36 2.82 3.95
CA PHE A 148 6.22 4.03 4.75
C PHE A 148 7.56 4.76 4.82
N LEU A 149 7.52 6.07 4.57
CA LEU A 149 8.66 6.97 4.60
C LEU A 149 8.73 7.76 5.93
N THR A 150 7.57 7.95 6.56
CA THR A 150 7.40 8.48 7.93
C THR A 150 6.26 7.72 8.61
N ASP A 151 5.85 8.13 9.81
CA ASP A 151 4.70 7.56 10.50
C ASP A 151 3.38 7.66 9.71
N LYS A 152 3.33 8.54 8.71
CA LYS A 152 2.12 8.78 7.89
C LYS A 152 2.38 8.83 6.40
N ASN A 153 3.57 9.25 5.96
CA ASN A 153 3.87 9.36 4.53
C ASN A 153 4.25 7.99 3.98
N PHE A 154 3.73 7.66 2.81
CA PHE A 154 4.01 6.38 2.17
C PHE A 154 3.98 6.49 0.66
N ILE A 155 4.56 5.47 0.02
CA ILE A 155 4.43 5.21 -1.41
C ILE A 155 3.81 3.83 -1.61
N LEU A 156 3.09 3.69 -2.72
CA LEU A 156 2.75 2.39 -3.29
C LEU A 156 3.82 2.07 -4.33
N PHE A 157 4.57 0.99 -4.13
CA PHE A 157 5.69 0.61 -4.98
C PHE A 157 5.24 -0.39 -6.04
N ASP A 158 5.36 -0.01 -7.32
CA ASP A 158 4.91 -0.84 -8.44
C ASP A 158 5.97 -1.88 -8.85
N ARG A 159 5.47 -3.04 -9.33
CA ARG A 159 6.29 -4.17 -9.80
C ARG A 159 7.03 -3.88 -11.11
N ASN A 160 6.60 -2.88 -11.88
CA ASN A 160 7.31 -2.54 -13.10
C ASN A 160 8.59 -1.77 -12.77
N ALA A 161 9.75 -2.39 -13.03
CA ALA A 161 11.06 -1.80 -12.75
C ALA A 161 11.33 -0.48 -13.48
N LYS A 162 10.59 -0.20 -14.58
CA LYS A 162 10.69 1.05 -15.34
C LYS A 162 9.97 2.23 -14.68
N ASP A 163 8.98 1.97 -13.83
CA ASP A 163 8.26 3.02 -13.13
C ASP A 163 9.22 3.69 -12.14
N ARG A 164 9.51 4.97 -12.35
CA ARG A 164 10.50 5.70 -11.55
C ARG A 164 9.83 6.66 -10.62
N ILE A 165 8.86 7.39 -11.16
CA ILE A 165 8.15 8.44 -10.44
C ILE A 165 6.98 7.82 -9.69
N HIS A 166 7.02 7.91 -8.37
CA HIS A 166 5.98 7.38 -7.50
C HIS A 166 5.32 8.52 -6.72
N PRO A 167 3.99 8.53 -6.60
CA PRO A 167 3.31 9.49 -5.75
C PRO A 167 3.58 9.22 -4.27
N ILE A 168 3.73 10.29 -3.49
CA ILE A 168 3.69 10.24 -2.04
C ILE A 168 2.27 10.54 -1.59
N TYR A 169 1.79 9.79 -0.61
CA TYR A 169 0.55 10.03 0.10
C TYR A 169 0.82 10.21 1.59
N THR A 170 -0.15 10.79 2.29
CA THR A 170 -0.18 10.85 3.74
C THR A 170 -1.43 10.12 4.22
N THR A 171 -1.32 9.22 5.19
CA THR A 171 -2.47 8.46 5.70
C THR A 171 -3.60 9.39 6.18
N GLY A 172 -4.83 9.12 5.73
CA GLY A 172 -6.00 9.96 5.97
C GLY A 172 -6.27 10.99 4.87
N ASP A 173 -5.33 11.24 3.97
CA ASP A 173 -5.52 12.03 2.76
C ASP A 173 -5.31 11.13 1.52
N PRO A 174 -6.37 10.86 0.73
CA PRO A 174 -6.24 9.98 -0.43
C PRO A 174 -5.53 10.64 -1.63
N TRP A 175 -5.29 11.96 -1.58
CA TRP A 175 -4.72 12.71 -2.68
C TRP A 175 -3.20 12.72 -2.66
N ILE A 176 -2.63 12.88 -3.86
CA ILE A 176 -1.19 12.92 -4.06
C ILE A 176 -0.61 14.17 -3.38
N GLN A 177 0.37 13.94 -2.52
CA GLN A 177 1.02 14.97 -1.70
C GLN A 177 2.36 15.44 -2.28
N GLY A 178 2.87 14.73 -3.29
CA GLY A 178 4.16 14.97 -3.92
C GLY A 178 4.60 13.76 -4.73
N TYR A 179 5.82 13.82 -5.27
CA TYR A 179 6.38 12.77 -6.13
C TYR A 179 7.83 12.50 -5.77
N VAL A 180 8.22 11.23 -5.78
CA VAL A 180 9.61 10.81 -5.61
C VAL A 180 10.10 10.07 -6.82
N ASP A 181 11.38 10.26 -7.11
CA ASP A 181 12.11 9.54 -8.14
C ASP A 181 12.92 8.43 -7.49
N LEU A 182 12.61 7.17 -7.80
CA LEU A 182 13.34 6.00 -7.30
C LEU A 182 14.60 5.69 -8.11
N GLY A 183 14.99 6.57 -9.05
CA GLY A 183 16.15 6.43 -9.91
C GLY A 183 16.05 5.28 -10.91
N LYS A 184 16.98 5.25 -11.87
CA LYS A 184 17.10 4.09 -12.77
C LYS A 184 17.53 2.88 -11.94
N ARG A 185 16.86 1.75 -12.16
CA ARG A 185 17.17 0.46 -11.54
C ARG A 185 17.90 -0.41 -12.59
N LYS A 186 19.05 -0.99 -12.23
CA LYS A 186 19.72 -1.98 -13.08
C LYS A 186 18.75 -3.12 -13.38
N SER A 187 18.84 -3.69 -14.59
CA SER A 187 17.88 -4.70 -15.07
C SER A 187 17.72 -5.82 -14.04
N ILE A 188 16.51 -5.94 -13.51
CA ILE A 188 16.08 -7.02 -12.62
C ILE A 188 14.95 -7.70 -13.36
N SER A 189 14.91 -9.03 -13.34
CA SER A 189 13.63 -9.69 -13.61
C SER A 189 12.61 -9.16 -12.61
N GLN A 190 11.38 -8.93 -13.06
CA GLN A 190 10.29 -8.45 -12.19
C GLN A 190 10.03 -9.37 -10.99
N SER A 191 10.55 -10.61 -11.02
CA SER A 191 10.43 -11.62 -9.96
C SER A 191 11.26 -11.31 -8.71
N ASN A 192 12.30 -10.47 -8.77
CA ASN A 192 13.25 -10.26 -7.67
C ASN A 192 13.15 -8.87 -7.03
N LEU A 193 12.09 -8.12 -7.34
CA LEU A 193 11.86 -6.79 -6.75
C LEU A 193 11.44 -6.91 -5.28
N SER A 194 12.09 -6.14 -4.43
CA SER A 194 11.74 -5.97 -3.02
C SER A 194 12.00 -4.54 -2.55
N ILE A 195 11.29 -4.16 -1.47
CA ILE A 195 11.42 -2.85 -0.84
C ILE A 195 11.30 -2.97 0.67
N GLY A 196 12.26 -2.39 1.38
CA GLY A 196 12.29 -2.25 2.83
C GLY A 196 12.24 -0.78 3.22
N SER A 197 11.72 -0.46 4.40
CA SER A 197 11.69 0.91 4.91
C SER A 197 11.86 0.95 6.43
N SER A 198 12.48 2.02 6.90
CA SER A 198 12.51 2.44 8.30
C SER A 198 11.92 3.85 8.40
N PRO A 199 10.62 3.97 8.73
CA PRO A 199 9.94 5.26 8.77
C PRO A 199 10.51 6.24 9.79
N LYS A 200 10.95 5.73 10.95
CA LYS A 200 11.59 6.53 12.01
C LYS A 200 12.96 7.08 11.60
N ALA A 201 13.71 6.32 10.81
CA ALA A 201 15.01 6.75 10.30
C ALA A 201 14.91 7.50 8.96
N HIS A 202 13.72 7.57 8.38
CA HIS A 202 13.47 8.07 7.03
C HIS A 202 14.33 7.37 5.98
N ILE A 203 14.48 6.05 6.09
CA ILE A 203 15.26 5.24 5.15
C ILE A 203 14.35 4.35 4.31
N LEU A 204 14.65 4.27 3.01
CA LEU A 204 14.04 3.35 2.06
C LEU A 204 15.14 2.53 1.39
N VAL A 205 14.94 1.22 1.25
CA VAL A 205 15.89 0.31 0.60
C VAL A 205 15.16 -0.44 -0.51
N ILE A 206 15.72 -0.44 -1.71
CA ILE A 206 15.12 -1.07 -2.89
C ILE A 206 16.14 -2.00 -3.54
N SER A 207 15.73 -3.22 -3.89
CA SER A 207 16.55 -4.13 -4.70
C SER A 207 16.85 -3.57 -6.09
N GLN A 208 18.08 -3.73 -6.59
CA GLN A 208 18.47 -3.34 -7.95
C GLN A 208 19.57 -4.25 -8.50
N GLY A 209 19.35 -4.87 -9.66
CA GLY A 209 20.28 -5.85 -10.22
C GLY A 209 20.61 -6.95 -9.21
N SER A 210 21.90 -7.13 -8.92
CA SER A 210 22.44 -8.04 -7.90
C SER A 210 22.52 -7.46 -6.47
N GLY A 211 22.26 -6.16 -6.30
CA GLY A 211 22.43 -5.47 -5.01
C GLY A 211 21.23 -4.63 -4.58
N ILE A 212 21.49 -3.57 -3.82
CA ILE A 212 20.46 -2.69 -3.23
C ILE A 212 20.83 -1.21 -3.38
N ALA A 213 19.81 -0.36 -3.48
CA ALA A 213 19.93 1.08 -3.35
C ALA A 213 19.27 1.53 -2.05
N VAL A 214 19.97 2.38 -1.31
CA VAL A 214 19.48 2.98 -0.07
C VAL A 214 19.24 4.46 -0.30
N TYR A 215 18.09 4.91 0.19
CA TYR A 215 17.64 6.28 0.05
C TYR A 215 17.29 6.88 1.40
N ARG A 216 17.57 8.18 1.55
CA ARG A 216 17.09 9.02 2.63
C ARG A 216 15.89 9.82 2.16
N TYR A 217 14.80 9.75 2.92
CA TYR A 217 13.64 10.58 2.72
C TYR A 217 13.75 11.86 3.56
N HIS A 218 13.37 12.99 2.96
CA HIS A 218 13.39 14.30 3.59
C HIS A 218 11.93 14.78 3.77
N PRO A 219 11.31 14.62 4.95
CA PRO A 219 9.88 14.87 5.16
C PRO A 219 9.43 16.28 4.76
N GLU A 220 10.20 17.31 5.15
CA GLU A 220 9.89 18.72 4.90
C GLU A 220 9.79 19.06 3.41
N THR A 221 10.63 18.43 2.59
CA THR A 221 10.68 18.70 1.14
C THR A 221 10.01 17.63 0.31
N LYS A 222 9.58 16.52 0.93
CA LYS A 222 9.06 15.31 0.29
C LYS A 222 9.99 14.77 -0.80
N LYS A 223 11.31 14.92 -0.62
CA LYS A 223 12.34 14.44 -1.54
C LYS A 223 12.93 13.13 -1.08
N LEU A 224 13.38 12.33 -2.05
CA LEU A 224 14.12 11.10 -1.82
C LEU A 224 15.53 11.27 -2.40
N GLU A 225 16.53 11.13 -1.56
CA GLU A 225 17.95 11.24 -1.91
C GLU A 225 18.57 9.84 -1.92
N LYS A 226 19.23 9.46 -3.01
CA LYS A 226 19.99 8.22 -3.07
C LYS A 226 21.31 8.40 -2.34
N ILE A 227 21.50 7.69 -1.23
CA ILE A 227 22.68 7.86 -0.36
C ILE A 227 23.70 6.73 -0.46
N TRP A 228 23.29 5.55 -0.95
CA TRP A 228 24.21 4.43 -1.13
C TRP A 228 23.68 3.40 -2.15
N VAL A 229 24.61 2.71 -2.79
CA VAL A 229 24.36 1.64 -3.76
C VAL A 229 25.40 0.55 -3.52
N ALA A 230 24.93 -0.69 -3.33
CA ALA A 230 25.73 -1.89 -3.53
C ALA A 230 25.29 -2.62 -4.79
N ASP A 231 26.27 -3.28 -5.42
CA ASP A 231 26.10 -4.23 -6.51
C ASP A 231 26.29 -5.65 -6.02
#